data_AF-A0A2R6E6U3-F1
#
_entry.id   AF-A0A2R6E6U3-F1
#
_cell.length_a   1.000
_cell.length_b   1.000
_cell.length_c   1.000
_cell.angle_alpha   90.00
_cell.angle_beta   90.00
_cell.angle_gamma   90.00
#
_symmetry.space_group_name_H-M   'P 1'
#
loop_
_entity.id
_entity.type
_entity.pdbx_description
1 polymer ?
#
loop_
_entity_poly.entity_id
_entity_poly.type
_entity_poly.pdbx_seq_one_letter_code
_entity_poly.pdbx_strand_id
1 'polypeptide(L)'
;MTTLWFEAARAAVAVNVLLLGGLAFVWVRNYRSHGARHTLGLLVFAAILLAQNLLALYLYTLHPEFHDWVYYSGSIAHQGTMALNVLETAALAFLAWITWQ
;
A
#
# COMPACT_ATOMS: atom_id res chain seq x y z
N MET A 1 -9.49 -0.53 24.82
CA MET A 1 -9.63 -1.80 24.09
C MET A 1 -9.00 -1.59 22.73
N THR A 2 -7.87 -2.24 22.45
CA THR A 2 -7.19 -2.15 21.17
C THR A 2 -8.10 -2.74 20.08
N THR A 3 -8.52 -1.93 19.12
CA THR A 3 -9.36 -2.38 18.00
C THR A 3 -8.49 -3.24 17.08
N LEU A 4 -8.64 -4.56 17.17
CA LEU A 4 -7.87 -5.57 16.42
C LEU A 4 -7.81 -5.27 14.89
N TRP A 5 -8.84 -4.60 14.39
CA TRP A 5 -8.97 -4.10 13.03
C TRP A 5 -7.97 -3.00 12.65
N PHE A 6 -7.64 -2.11 13.59
CA PHE A 6 -6.67 -1.03 13.37
C PHE A 6 -5.25 -1.58 13.22
N GLU A 7 -4.87 -2.53 14.08
CA GLU A 7 -3.57 -3.20 13.99
C GLU A 7 -3.43 -4.02 12.69
N ALA A 8 -4.49 -4.71 12.28
CA ALA A 8 -4.51 -5.43 11.02
C ALA A 8 -4.35 -4.50 9.81
N ALA A 9 -5.04 -3.34 9.79
CA ALA A 9 -4.89 -2.34 8.75
C ALA A 9 -3.45 -1.80 8.68
N ARG A 10 -2.85 -1.51 9.84
CA ARG A 10 -1.47 -1.03 9.93
C ARG A 10 -0.45 -2.04 9.40
N ALA A 11 -0.62 -3.33 9.74
CA ALA A 11 0.22 -4.40 9.22
C ALA A 11 0.07 -4.56 7.70
N ALA A 12 -1.16 -4.50 7.17
CA ALA A 12 -1.42 -4.57 5.73
C ALA A 12 -0.73 -3.44 4.96
N VAL A 13 -0.80 -2.21 5.47
CA VAL A 13 -0.12 -1.06 4.86
C VAL A 13 1.40 -1.27 4.82
N ALA A 14 2.01 -1.79 5.90
CA ALA A 14 3.45 -2.06 5.92
C ALA A 14 3.86 -3.11 4.87
N VAL A 15 3.05 -4.15 4.68
CA VAL A 15 3.26 -5.17 3.64
C VAL A 15 3.14 -4.56 2.24
N ASN A 16 2.14 -3.71 2.00
CA ASN A 16 1.96 -3.02 0.72
C ASN A 16 3.18 -2.19 0.35
N VAL A 17 3.73 -1.43 1.30
CA VAL A 17 4.95 -0.62 1.09
C VAL A 17 6.12 -1.50 0.64
N LEU A 18 6.34 -2.64 1.29
CA LEU A 18 7.41 -3.56 0.95
C LEU A 18 7.24 -4.17 -0.46
N LEU A 19 6.02 -4.62 -0.78
CA LEU A 19 5.69 -5.18 -2.10
C LEU A 19 5.89 -4.15 -3.21
N LEU A 20 5.39 -2.94 -3.02
CA LEU A 20 5.53 -1.84 -3.97
C LEU A 20 6.98 -1.43 -4.16
N GLY A 21 7.79 -1.40 -3.10
CA GLY A 21 9.22 -1.15 -3.19
C GLY A 21 9.94 -2.18 -4.07
N GLY A 22 9.62 -3.47 -3.89
CA GLY A 22 10.16 -4.56 -4.71
C GLY A 22 9.73 -4.46 -6.18
N LEU A 23 8.44 -4.24 -6.44
CA LEU A 23 7.88 -4.08 -7.78
C LEU A 23 8.47 -2.89 -8.52
N ALA A 24 8.54 -1.73 -7.85
CA ALA A 24 9.15 -0.53 -8.41
C ALA A 24 10.62 -0.79 -8.78
N PHE A 25 11.38 -1.49 -7.94
CA PHE A 25 12.76 -1.84 -8.25
C PHE A 25 12.89 -2.70 -9.52
N VAL A 26 12.07 -3.75 -9.65
CA VAL A 26 12.06 -4.63 -10.84
C VAL A 26 11.68 -3.84 -12.09
N TRP A 27 10.67 -2.99 -12.01
CA TRP A 27 10.20 -2.21 -13.15
C TRP A 27 11.17 -1.09 -13.55
N VAL A 28 11.83 -0.43 -12.60
CA VAL A 28 12.93 0.51 -12.90
C VAL A 28 14.02 -0.22 -13.68
N ARG A 29 14.42 -1.41 -13.22
CA ARG A 29 15.46 -2.22 -13.88
C ARG A 29 15.03 -2.63 -15.30
N ASN A 30 13.80 -3.11 -15.47
CA ASN A 30 13.26 -3.52 -16.77
C ASN A 30 13.08 -2.33 -17.73
N TYR A 31 12.66 -1.17 -17.23
CA TYR A 31 12.56 0.03 -18.04
C TYR A 31 13.93 0.47 -18.56
N ARG A 32 14.97 0.41 -17.71
CA ARG A 32 16.35 0.74 -18.12
C ARG A 32 16.93 -0.25 -19.13
N SER A 33 16.50 -1.52 -19.13
CA SER A 33 17.02 -2.54 -20.05
C SER A 33 16.25 -2.65 -21.36
N HIS A 34 14.92 -2.50 -21.35
CA HIS A 34 14.06 -2.79 -22.51
C HIS A 34 13.27 -1.57 -23.03
N GLY A 35 13.17 -0.47 -22.26
CA GLY A 35 12.57 0.79 -22.72
C GLY A 35 11.09 0.73 -23.11
N ALA A 36 10.36 -0.33 -22.73
CA ALA A 36 8.97 -0.51 -23.12
C ALA A 36 8.04 0.51 -22.42
N ARG A 37 7.22 1.24 -23.19
CA ARG A 37 6.26 2.24 -22.67
C ARG A 37 5.22 1.65 -21.72
N HIS A 38 4.88 0.35 -21.86
CA HIS A 38 3.99 -0.35 -20.93
C HIS A 38 4.57 -0.45 -19.51
N THR A 39 5.88 -0.66 -19.39
CA THR A 39 6.56 -0.71 -18.08
C THR A 39 6.56 0.65 -17.39
N LEU A 40 6.59 1.74 -18.16
CA LEU A 40 6.52 3.11 -17.65
C LEU A 40 5.13 3.42 -17.04
N GLY A 41 4.05 2.98 -17.69
CA GLY A 41 2.69 3.12 -17.15
C GLY A 41 2.49 2.36 -15.84
N LEU A 42 3.00 1.13 -15.75
CA LEU A 42 3.03 0.35 -14.51
C LEU A 42 3.86 1.05 -13.42
N LEU A 43 5.04 1.57 -13.76
CA LEU A 43 5.92 2.27 -12.82
C LEU A 43 5.25 3.48 -12.16
N VAL A 44 4.58 4.32 -12.96
CA VAL A 44 3.84 5.50 -12.46
C VAL A 44 2.70 5.06 -11.55
N PHE A 45 1.98 4.00 -11.92
CA PHE A 45 0.90 3.46 -11.11
C PHE A 45 1.40 2.94 -9.75
N ALA A 46 2.49 2.16 -9.72
CA ALA A 46 3.09 1.74 -8.44
C ALA A 46 3.63 2.91 -7.64
N ALA A 47 4.24 3.93 -8.26
CA ALA A 47 4.75 5.08 -7.53
C ALA A 47 3.63 5.84 -6.81
N ILE A 48 2.47 6.00 -7.46
CA ILE A 48 1.28 6.62 -6.86
C ILE A 48 0.74 5.77 -5.71
N LEU A 49 0.57 4.45 -5.91
CA LEU A 49 0.13 3.55 -4.84
C LEU A 49 1.12 3.51 -3.67
N LEU A 50 2.43 3.58 -3.94
CA LEU A 50 3.46 3.60 -2.90
C LEU A 50 3.36 4.89 -2.09
N ALA A 51 3.18 6.04 -2.75
CA ALA A 51 2.96 7.30 -2.07
C ALA A 51 1.68 7.26 -1.20
N GLN A 52 0.61 6.66 -1.72
CA GLN A 52 -0.65 6.48 -0.98
C GLN A 52 -0.46 5.61 0.27
N ASN A 53 0.20 4.45 0.16
CA ASN A 53 0.45 3.58 1.32
C ASN A 53 1.38 4.22 2.34
N LEU A 54 2.44 4.92 1.88
CA LEU A 54 3.35 5.63 2.78
C LEU A 54 2.62 6.76 3.52
N LEU A 55 1.72 7.47 2.84
CA LEU A 55 0.88 8.48 3.48
C LEU A 55 -0.07 7.85 4.51
N ALA A 56 -0.73 6.75 4.16
CA ALA A 56 -1.59 6.01 5.09
C ALA A 56 -0.81 5.51 6.32
N LEU A 57 0.39 4.97 6.10
CA LEU A 57 1.28 4.52 7.18
C LEU A 57 1.62 5.68 8.09
N TYR A 58 2.06 6.81 7.54
CA TYR A 58 2.39 8.02 8.30
C TYR A 58 1.20 8.51 9.13
N LEU A 59 0.02 8.63 8.51
CA LEU A 59 -1.20 9.09 9.17
C LEU A 59 -1.67 8.15 10.28
N TYR A 60 -1.50 6.84 10.13
CA TYR A 60 -1.87 5.85 11.14
C TYR A 60 -0.81 5.60 12.21
N THR A 61 0.43 6.06 12.04
CA THR A 61 1.52 5.74 13.00
C THR A 61 2.16 6.94 13.64
N LEU A 62 2.39 7.99 12.86
CA LEU A 62 3.25 9.10 13.25
C LEU A 62 2.47 10.38 13.49
N HIS A 63 1.32 10.59 12.81
CA HIS A 63 0.51 11.80 13.00
C HIS A 63 -0.41 11.66 14.23
N PRO A 64 -0.18 12.40 15.33
CA PRO A 64 -0.88 12.16 16.60
C PRO A 64 -2.39 12.40 16.49
N GLU A 65 -2.79 13.55 15.92
CA GLU A 65 -4.21 13.92 15.85
C GLU A 65 -5.03 13.00 14.95
N PHE A 66 -4.46 12.59 13.80
CA PHE A 66 -5.13 11.72 12.85
C PHE A 66 -5.21 10.28 13.37
N HIS A 67 -4.13 9.80 13.99
CA HIS A 67 -4.10 8.53 14.68
C HIS A 67 -5.22 8.46 15.71
N ASP A 68 -5.29 9.43 16.61
CA ASP A 68 -6.28 9.44 17.69
C ASP A 68 -7.70 9.58 17.14
N TRP A 69 -7.90 10.45 16.15
CA TRP A 69 -9.20 10.61 15.50
C TRP A 69 -9.71 9.30 14.89
N VAL A 70 -8.85 8.55 14.18
CA VAL A 70 -9.23 7.24 13.62
C VAL A 70 -9.40 6.21 14.72
N TYR A 71 -8.50 6.14 15.68
CA TYR A 71 -8.53 5.17 16.78
C TYR A 71 -9.81 5.28 17.63
N TYR A 72 -10.29 6.50 17.86
CA TYR A 72 -11.54 6.77 18.58
C TYR A 72 -12.78 6.83 17.67
N SER A 73 -12.62 6.65 16.35
CA SER A 73 -13.74 6.66 15.40
C SER A 73 -14.62 5.41 15.48
N GLY A 74 -15.82 5.48 14.89
CA GLY A 74 -16.75 4.35 14.86
C GLY A 74 -16.19 3.11 14.13
N SER A 75 -16.76 1.93 14.41
CA SER A 75 -16.33 0.65 13.81
C SER A 75 -16.36 0.63 12.28
N ILE A 76 -17.24 1.41 11.66
CA ILE A 76 -17.37 1.52 10.20
C ILE A 76 -16.10 2.11 9.55
N ALA A 77 -15.47 3.09 10.20
CA ALA A 77 -14.27 3.75 9.68
C ALA A 77 -13.08 2.80 9.72
N HIS A 78 -12.95 2.01 10.80
CA HIS A 78 -11.94 0.96 10.96
C HIS A 78 -12.10 -0.17 9.93
N GLN A 79 -13.34 -0.63 9.69
CA GLN A 79 -13.60 -1.70 8.72
C GLN A 79 -13.41 -1.21 7.28
N GLY A 80 -13.80 0.03 6.98
CA GLY A 80 -13.63 0.64 5.67
C GLY A 80 -12.15 0.80 5.29
N THR A 81 -11.33 1.35 6.18
CA THR A 81 -9.89 1.48 5.93
C THR A 81 -9.19 0.11 5.86
N MET A 82 -9.56 -0.85 6.71
CA MET A 82 -9.04 -2.23 6.62
C MET A 82 -9.38 -2.87 5.26
N ALA A 83 -10.64 -2.79 4.81
CA ALA A 83 -11.07 -3.38 3.55
C ALA A 83 -10.34 -2.77 2.33
N LEU A 84 -10.16 -1.45 2.31
CA LEU A 84 -9.40 -0.77 1.26
C LEU A 84 -7.94 -1.23 1.22
N ASN A 85 -7.27 -1.30 2.38
CA ASN A 85 -5.87 -1.72 2.46
C ASN A 85 -5.68 -3.20 2.07
N VAL A 86 -6.63 -4.07 2.42
CA VAL A 86 -6.61 -5.50 2.04
C VAL A 86 -6.83 -5.69 0.54
N LEU A 87 -7.80 -4.98 -0.06
CA LEU A 87 -8.03 -5.02 -1.50
C LEU A 87 -6.79 -4.56 -2.27
N GLU A 88 -6.14 -3.50 -1.78
CA GLU A 88 -4.88 -3.02 -2.33
C GLU A 88 -3.76 -4.06 -2.22
N THR A 89 -3.65 -4.72 -1.06
CA THR A 89 -2.69 -5.83 -0.87
C THR A 89 -2.90 -6.95 -1.88
N ALA A 90 -4.16 -7.35 -2.10
CA ALA A 90 -4.49 -8.39 -3.06
C ALA A 90 -4.13 -7.98 -4.50
N ALA A 91 -4.41 -6.74 -4.88
CA ALA A 91 -4.06 -6.21 -6.20
C ALA A 91 -2.54 -6.18 -6.41
N LEU A 92 -1.77 -5.76 -5.40
CA LEU A 92 -0.30 -5.72 -5.45
C LEU A 92 0.30 -7.13 -5.51
N ALA A 93 -0.24 -8.08 -4.74
CA ALA A 93 0.20 -9.47 -4.77
C ALA A 93 -0.02 -10.11 -6.15
N PHE A 94 -1.18 -9.88 -6.75
CA PHE A 94 -1.49 -10.34 -8.11
C PHE A 94 -0.50 -9.78 -9.14
N LEU A 95 -0.21 -8.50 -9.03
CA LEU A 95 0.67 -7.81 -9.96
C LEU A 95 2.15 -8.16 -9.75
N ALA A 96 2.57 -8.45 -8.51
CA ALA A 96 3.86 -9.08 -8.20
C ALA A 96 3.99 -10.47 -8.80
N TRP A 97 2.93 -11.28 -8.69
CA TRP A 97 2.91 -12.61 -9.29
C TRP A 97 3.06 -12.57 -10.82
N ILE A 98 2.29 -11.71 -11.51
CA ILE A 98 2.43 -11.53 -12.96
C ILE A 98 3.82 -11.02 -13.35
N THR A 99 4.43 -10.14 -12.55
CA THR A 99 5.77 -9.61 -12.84
C THR A 99 6.86 -10.68 -12.70
N TRP A 100 6.65 -11.66 -11.82
CA TRP A 100 7.60 -12.75 -11.58
C TRP A 100 7.49 -13.89 -12.60
N GLN A 101 6.31 -14.05 -13.19
CA GLN A 101 6.01 -15.04 -14.23
C GLN A 101 6.64 -14.65 -15.58
#